data_AF-A0AAW2R6D6-F1
#
_entry.id   AF-A0AAW2R6D6-F1
#
_cell.length_a   1.000
_cell.length_b   1.000
_cell.length_c   1.000
_cell.angle_alpha   90.00
_cell.angle_beta   90.00
_cell.angle_gamma   90.00
#
_symmetry.space_group_name_H-M   'P 1'
#
loop_
_entity.id
_entity.type
_entity.pdbx_description
1 polymer ?
#
loop_
_entity_poly.entity_id
_entity_poly.type
_entity_poly.pdbx_seq_one_letter_code
_entity_poly.pdbx_strand_id
1 'polypeptide(L)'
;MCTYTWDPYMPLPNDEIIKRVSEQVLVLFPSSQGLEVTWSSVVKIGQSLYREGPGKDPFRPDQKTPVKNFFLAGSYTKQDYIDSMEGATLSGRQASAYICDAGEELVALRKALAAAELKEATTSDELSLV
;
A
#
# COMPACT_ATOMS: atom_id res chain seq x y z
N MET A 1 10.56 -11.70 14.42
CA MET A 1 9.61 -12.52 13.63
C MET A 1 8.24 -11.90 13.83
N CYS A 2 7.68 -11.22 12.83
CA CYS A 2 6.39 -10.53 12.97
C CYS A 2 5.30 -11.60 13.16
N THR A 3 4.95 -11.87 14.42
CA THR A 3 3.94 -12.87 14.77
C THR A 3 2.56 -12.31 14.47
N TYR A 4 1.73 -13.16 13.87
CA TYR A 4 0.33 -12.97 13.47
C TYR A 4 -0.61 -12.73 14.66
N THR A 5 -0.32 -11.74 15.48
CA THR A 5 -0.99 -11.53 16.77
C THR A 5 -2.47 -11.19 16.62
N TRP A 6 -2.88 -10.62 15.48
CA TRP A 6 -4.24 -10.16 15.25
C TRP A 6 -5.16 -11.15 14.51
N ASP A 7 -4.60 -12.16 13.82
CA ASP A 7 -5.40 -13.16 13.08
C ASP A 7 -6.49 -13.83 13.96
N PRO A 8 -6.23 -14.19 15.24
CA PRO A 8 -7.26 -14.77 16.12
C PRO A 8 -8.37 -13.81 16.54
N TYR A 9 -8.15 -12.49 16.44
CA TYR A 9 -9.11 -11.47 16.88
C TYR A 9 -10.07 -11.04 15.76
N MET A 10 -9.69 -11.25 14.49
CA MET A 10 -10.53 -10.90 13.34
C MET A 10 -11.96 -11.49 13.41
N PRO A 11 -12.16 -12.78 13.70
CA PRO A 11 -13.51 -13.37 13.75
C PRO A 11 -14.32 -13.03 15.00
N LEU A 12 -13.71 -12.46 16.05
CA LEU A 12 -14.39 -12.22 17.33
C LEU A 12 -15.31 -11.00 17.28
N PRO A 13 -16.43 -10.97 18.03
CA PRO A 13 -17.20 -9.75 18.20
C PRO A 13 -16.38 -8.69 18.97
N ASN A 14 -16.68 -7.41 18.74
CA ASN A 14 -15.91 -6.31 19.34
C ASN A 14 -15.91 -6.36 20.87
N ASP A 15 -17.02 -6.72 21.50
CA ASP A 15 -17.15 -6.81 22.96
C ASP A 15 -16.20 -7.86 23.57
N GLU A 16 -15.99 -8.97 22.88
CA GLU A 16 -15.06 -10.03 23.30
C GLU A 16 -13.61 -9.55 23.19
N ILE A 17 -13.29 -8.73 22.18
CA ILE A 17 -11.97 -8.11 22.03
C ILE A 17 -11.74 -7.11 23.16
N ILE A 18 -12.72 -6.24 23.44
CA ILE A 18 -12.67 -5.27 24.52
C ILE A 18 -12.44 -5.97 25.85
N LYS A 19 -13.24 -7.00 26.15
CA LYS A 19 -13.12 -7.79 27.38
C LYS A 19 -11.70 -8.37 27.57
N ARG A 20 -11.15 -9.02 26.54
CA ARG A 20 -9.79 -9.61 26.61
C ARG A 20 -8.70 -8.57 26.79
N VAL A 21 -8.83 -7.42 26.12
CA VAL A 21 -7.87 -6.32 26.27
C VAL A 21 -7.98 -5.71 27.68
N SER A 22 -9.20 -5.55 28.21
CA SER A 22 -9.41 -5.09 29.59
C SER A 22 -8.79 -6.02 30.63
N GLU A 23 -8.95 -7.34 30.47
CA GLU A 23 -8.30 -8.34 31.34
C GLU A 23 -6.77 -8.22 31.28
N GLN A 24 -6.18 -8.02 30.09
CA GLN A 24 -4.73 -7.80 29.95
C GLN A 24 -4.27 -6.50 30.62
N VAL A 25 -5.04 -5.42 30.51
CA VAL A 25 -4.73 -4.15 31.18
C VAL A 25 -4.70 -4.32 32.70
N LEU A 26 -5.65 -5.05 33.29
CA LEU A 26 -5.66 -5.33 34.73
C LEU A 26 -4.45 -6.15 35.20
N VAL A 27 -3.96 -7.07 34.36
CA VAL A 27 -2.74 -7.85 34.63
C VAL A 27 -1.49 -6.98 34.54
N LEU A 28 -1.38 -6.14 33.52
CA LEU A 28 -0.24 -5.25 33.31
C LEU A 28 -0.19 -4.09 34.31
N PHE A 29 -1.37 -3.60 34.72
CA PHE A 29 -1.52 -2.45 35.62
C PHE A 29 -2.47 -2.78 36.78
N PRO A 30 -1.97 -3.46 37.84
CA PRO A 30 -2.78 -3.79 39.02
C PRO A 30 -3.44 -2.58 39.69
N SER A 31 -2.87 -1.38 39.52
CA SER A 31 -3.44 -0.12 40.01
C SER A 31 -4.77 0.27 39.37
N SER A 32 -5.12 -0.34 38.22
CA SER A 32 -6.40 -0.12 37.54
C SER A 32 -7.53 -1.01 38.06
N GLN A 33 -7.27 -1.87 39.05
CA GLN A 33 -8.30 -2.68 39.69
C GLN A 33 -9.37 -1.78 40.33
N GLY A 34 -10.65 -2.07 40.01
CA GLY A 34 -11.80 -1.29 40.47
C GLY A 34 -12.14 -0.07 39.61
N LEU A 35 -11.41 0.18 38.52
CA LEU A 35 -11.78 1.20 37.52
C LEU A 35 -12.68 0.60 36.44
N GLU A 36 -13.62 1.41 35.95
CA GLU A 36 -14.54 1.02 34.87
C GLU A 36 -14.10 1.63 33.53
N VAL A 37 -14.25 0.86 32.45
CA VAL A 37 -14.01 1.34 31.08
C VAL A 37 -15.17 2.23 30.66
N THR A 38 -14.93 3.54 30.58
CA THR A 38 -15.96 4.54 30.20
C THR A 38 -16.23 4.57 28.70
N TRP A 39 -15.24 4.23 27.88
CA TRP A 39 -15.34 4.24 26.43
C TRP A 39 -14.33 3.29 25.78
N SER A 40 -14.73 2.66 24.68
CA SER A 40 -13.84 1.82 23.87
C SER A 40 -14.23 1.88 22.39
N SER A 41 -13.24 1.67 21.51
CA SER A 41 -13.45 1.57 20.07
C SER A 41 -12.51 0.52 19.50
N VAL A 42 -13.05 -0.32 18.62
CA VAL A 42 -12.30 -1.39 17.96
C VAL A 42 -12.33 -1.14 16.46
N VAL A 43 -11.14 -0.94 15.87
CA VAL A 43 -10.97 -0.78 14.43
C VAL A 43 -10.23 -2.00 13.89
N LYS A 44 -10.88 -2.74 12.99
CA LYS A 44 -10.30 -3.93 12.36
C LYS A 44 -9.86 -3.61 10.94
N ILE A 45 -8.56 -3.69 10.69
CA ILE A 45 -7.99 -3.50 9.35
C ILE A 45 -7.29 -4.80 8.96
N GLY A 46 -7.99 -5.64 8.18
CA GLY A 46 -7.50 -6.99 7.83
C GLY A 46 -6.31 -7.02 6.87
N GLN A 47 -6.14 -5.96 6.07
CA GLN A 47 -5.07 -5.85 5.07
C GLN A 47 -4.29 -4.53 5.28
N SER A 48 -3.92 -4.24 6.53
CA SER A 48 -3.20 -3.01 6.87
C SER A 48 -1.78 -2.97 6.30
N LEU A 49 -1.09 -4.12 6.36
CA LEU A 49 0.30 -4.30 5.95
C LEU A 49 0.41 -5.61 5.19
N TYR A 50 1.44 -5.73 4.35
CA TYR A 50 1.74 -7.02 3.75
C TYR A 50 2.34 -7.98 4.77
N ARG A 51 2.19 -9.27 4.50
CA ARG A 51 2.62 -10.34 5.39
C ARG A 51 4.11 -10.60 5.25
N GLU A 52 4.89 -10.00 6.13
CA GLU A 52 6.33 -10.27 6.27
C GLU A 52 6.56 -11.71 6.73
N GLY A 53 7.34 -12.46 5.94
CA GLY A 53 7.67 -13.85 6.23
C GLY A 53 8.96 -14.27 5.55
N PRO A 54 9.61 -15.35 6.01
CA PRO A 54 10.80 -15.87 5.37
C PRO A 54 10.56 -16.12 3.87
N GLY A 55 11.45 -15.63 3.01
CA GLY A 55 11.34 -15.78 1.55
C GLY A 55 10.34 -14.87 0.86
N LYS A 56 9.77 -13.86 1.54
CA LYS A 56 8.84 -12.89 0.92
C LYS A 56 9.52 -11.73 0.20
N ASP A 57 10.75 -11.39 0.60
CA ASP A 57 11.50 -10.25 0.06
C ASP A 57 11.67 -10.26 -1.48
N PRO A 58 11.94 -11.41 -2.15
CA PRO A 58 12.04 -11.44 -3.62
C PRO A 58 10.76 -11.07 -4.37
N PHE A 59 9.60 -11.12 -3.70
CA PHE A 59 8.31 -10.79 -4.30
C PHE A 59 7.95 -9.30 -4.16
N ARG A 60 8.78 -8.51 -3.49
CA ARG A 60 8.58 -7.05 -3.40
C ARG A 60 8.93 -6.44 -4.74
N PRO A 61 7.98 -5.78 -5.43
CA PRO A 61 8.24 -5.18 -6.72
C PRO A 61 9.15 -3.97 -6.58
N ASP A 62 9.98 -3.74 -7.59
CA ASP A 62 10.77 -2.50 -7.70
C ASP A 62 9.84 -1.30 -8.02
N GLN A 63 10.27 -0.07 -7.69
CA GLN A 63 9.49 1.14 -7.98
C GLN A 63 9.40 1.39 -9.49
N LYS A 64 10.43 1.02 -10.26
CA LYS A 64 10.40 1.03 -11.72
C LYS A 64 9.92 -0.32 -12.24
N THR A 65 8.75 -0.33 -12.87
CA THR A 65 8.22 -1.55 -13.46
C THR A 65 8.74 -1.75 -14.90
N PRO A 66 8.63 -2.98 -15.45
CA PRO A 66 8.92 -3.22 -16.87
C PRO A 66 7.97 -2.48 -17.83
N VAL A 67 6.82 -2.01 -17.36
CA VAL A 67 5.82 -1.31 -18.17
C VAL A 67 6.19 0.17 -18.25
N LYS A 68 6.32 0.69 -19.48
CA LYS A 68 6.67 2.10 -19.71
C LYS A 68 5.64 3.03 -19.08
N ASN A 69 6.11 4.11 -18.45
CA ASN A 69 5.25 5.08 -17.74
C ASN A 69 4.38 4.45 -16.62
N PHE A 70 4.84 3.35 -16.02
CA PHE A 70 4.16 2.71 -14.90
C PHE A 70 5.15 2.51 -13.74
N PHE A 71 4.90 3.21 -12.63
CA PHE A 71 5.76 3.24 -11.45
C PHE A 71 4.93 2.89 -10.21
N LEU A 72 5.58 2.26 -9.24
CA LEU A 72 4.95 1.86 -7.98
C LEU A 72 5.59 2.58 -6.80
N ALA A 73 4.77 2.96 -5.84
CA ALA A 73 5.20 3.49 -4.56
C ALA A 73 4.33 2.88 -3.45
N GLY A 74 4.92 2.77 -2.27
CA GLY A 74 4.31 2.12 -1.11
C GLY A 74 5.33 1.27 -0.38
N SER A 75 5.15 1.11 0.91
CA SER A 75 6.04 0.35 1.80
C SER A 75 6.22 -1.12 1.39
N TYR A 76 5.26 -1.69 0.65
CA TYR A 76 5.32 -3.03 0.05
C TYR A 76 6.31 -3.17 -1.11
N THR A 77 6.75 -2.05 -1.72
CA THR A 77 7.76 -2.06 -2.78
C THR A 77 9.15 -2.34 -2.20
N LYS A 78 10.12 -2.66 -3.06
CA LYS A 78 11.47 -3.09 -2.68
C LYS A 78 12.29 -1.93 -2.12
N GLN A 79 12.65 -2.00 -0.84
CA GLN A 79 13.48 -1.02 -0.14
C GLN A 79 14.04 -1.64 1.15
N ASP A 80 15.07 -1.02 1.74
CA ASP A 80 15.87 -1.62 2.83
C ASP A 80 15.16 -1.71 4.20
N TYR A 81 14.07 -0.96 4.38
CA TYR A 81 13.17 -1.06 5.53
C TYR A 81 12.08 -2.11 5.31
N ILE A 82 11.47 -2.53 6.42
CA ILE A 82 10.25 -3.35 6.42
C ILE A 82 9.04 -2.51 5.97
N ASP A 83 7.85 -3.12 5.97
CA ASP A 83 6.59 -2.39 5.83
C ASP A 83 6.39 -1.36 6.97
N SER A 84 6.88 -0.12 6.76
CA SER A 84 6.82 0.97 7.73
C SER A 84 6.54 2.33 7.08
N MET A 85 6.30 3.35 7.90
CA MET A 85 6.13 4.73 7.45
C MET A 85 7.38 5.26 6.74
N GLU A 86 8.56 4.92 7.24
CA GLU A 86 9.85 5.24 6.63
C GLU A 86 10.00 4.53 5.28
N GLY A 87 9.64 3.24 5.22
CA GLY A 87 9.63 2.47 3.98
C GLY A 87 8.70 3.07 2.92
N ALA A 88 7.50 3.50 3.32
CA ALA A 88 6.56 4.19 2.45
C ALA A 88 7.15 5.52 1.92
N THR A 89 7.75 6.32 2.79
CA THR A 89 8.36 7.60 2.41
C THR A 89 9.55 7.41 1.46
N LEU A 90 10.43 6.45 1.76
CA LEU A 90 11.60 6.14 0.94
C LEU A 90 11.19 5.62 -0.44
N SER A 91 10.19 4.73 -0.50
CA SER A 91 9.66 4.23 -1.77
C SER A 91 9.10 5.35 -2.65
N GLY A 92 8.39 6.33 -2.07
CA GLY A 92 7.89 7.49 -2.79
C GLY A 92 9.01 8.36 -3.34
N ARG A 93 10.09 8.54 -2.57
CA ARG A 93 11.28 9.26 -3.03
C ARG A 93 11.97 8.54 -4.19
N GLN A 94 12.12 7.22 -4.12
CA GLN A 94 12.70 6.40 -5.19
C GLN A 94 11.85 6.43 -6.47
N ALA A 95 10.54 6.26 -6.33
CA ALA A 95 9.60 6.35 -7.46
C ALA A 95 9.66 7.72 -8.14
N SER A 96 9.72 8.80 -7.35
CA SER A 96 9.88 10.16 -7.88
C SER A 96 11.18 10.34 -8.66
N ALA A 97 12.29 9.82 -8.16
CA ALA A 97 13.57 9.85 -8.88
C ALA A 97 13.47 9.15 -10.24
N TYR A 98 12.89 7.94 -10.29
CA TYR A 98 12.70 7.21 -11.54
C TYR A 98 11.77 7.92 -12.54
N ILE A 99 10.74 8.62 -12.06
CA ILE A 99 9.85 9.42 -12.91
C ILE A 99 10.62 10.60 -13.52
N CYS A 100 11.41 11.31 -12.72
CA CYS A 100 12.22 12.43 -13.19
C CYS A 100 13.25 11.98 -14.23
N ASP A 101 13.93 10.85 -14.00
CA ASP A 101 14.90 10.28 -14.94
C ASP A 101 14.25 9.85 -16.27
N ALA A 102 13.01 9.36 -16.23
CA ALA A 102 12.26 8.98 -17.42
C ALA A 102 11.66 10.17 -18.19
N GLY A 103 11.85 11.42 -17.72
CA GLY A 103 11.14 12.60 -18.24
C GLY A 103 11.23 12.79 -19.75
N GLU A 104 12.41 12.61 -20.35
CA GLU A 104 12.58 12.74 -21.81
C GLU A 104 11.79 11.68 -22.59
N GLU A 105 11.81 10.43 -22.13
CA GLU A 105 11.05 9.33 -22.73
C GLU A 105 9.55 9.56 -22.60
N LEU A 106 9.09 10.09 -21.46
CA LEU A 106 7.69 10.42 -21.20
C LEU A 106 7.18 11.55 -22.11
N VAL A 107 8.00 12.57 -22.35
CA VAL A 107 7.70 13.65 -23.31
C VAL A 107 7.58 13.09 -24.72
N ALA A 108 8.49 12.19 -25.13
CA ALA A 108 8.44 11.54 -26.43
C ALA A 108 7.18 10.67 -26.59
N LEU A 109 6.83 9.87 -25.57
CA LEU A 109 5.62 9.05 -25.54
C LEU A 109 4.36 9.92 -25.69
N ARG A 110 4.29 11.05 -24.99
CA ARG A 110 3.16 11.98 -25.09
C ARG A 110 2.99 12.55 -26.49
N LYS A 111 4.09 12.91 -27.16
CA LYS A 111 4.06 13.37 -28.56
C LYS A 111 3.58 12.27 -29.51
N ALA A 112 4.05 11.04 -29.31
CA ALA A 112 3.63 9.90 -30.12
C ALA A 112 2.14 9.57 -29.94
N LEU A 113 1.62 9.67 -28.71
CA LEU A 113 0.20 9.47 -28.40
C LEU A 113 -0.67 10.53 -29.07
N ALA A 114 -0.30 11.82 -28.96
CA ALA A 114 -1.01 12.91 -29.64
C ALA A 114 -1.01 12.75 -31.17
N ALA A 115 0.08 12.25 -31.76
CA ALA A 115 0.15 11.97 -33.20
C ALA A 115 -0.71 10.76 -33.62
N ALA A 116 -0.85 9.75 -32.74
CA ALA A 116 -1.71 8.60 -32.97
C ALA A 116 -3.20 8.99 -32.90
N GLU A 117 -3.60 9.80 -31.91
CA GLU A 117 -4.96 10.34 -31.80
C GLU A 117 -5.35 11.19 -33.03
N LEU A 118 -4.43 12.00 -33.55
CA LEU A 118 -4.66 12.77 -34.79
C LEU A 118 -4.84 11.89 -36.02
N LYS A 119 -4.12 10.76 -36.08
CA LYS A 119 -4.27 9.76 -37.15
C LYS A 119 -5.59 9.02 -37.05
N GLU A 120 -6.01 8.65 -35.85
CA GLU A 120 -7.25 7.92 -35.64
C GLU A 120 -8.48 8.76 -36.01
N ALA A 121 -8.46 10.06 -35.67
CA ALA A 121 -9.50 11.02 -36.07
C ALA A 121 -9.57 11.25 -37.58
N THR A 122 -8.43 11.26 -38.28
CA THR A 122 -8.40 11.41 -39.75
C THR A 122 -8.85 10.14 -40.46
N THR A 123 -8.58 8.95 -39.91
CA THR A 123 -9.07 7.67 -40.46
C THR A 123 -10.56 7.42 -40.21
N SER A 124 -11.14 7.92 -39.11
CA SER A 124 -12.59 7.80 -38.88
C SER A 124 -13.40 8.70 -39.81
N ASP A 125 -12.85 9.86 -40.18
CA ASP A 125 -13.48 10.76 -41.16
C ASP A 125 -13.49 10.14 -42.56
N GLU A 126 -12.42 9.48 -43.01
CA GLU A 126 -12.37 8.81 -44.33
C GLU A 126 -13.34 7.62 -44.46
N LEU A 127 -13.59 6.86 -43.38
CA LEU A 127 -14.56 5.75 -43.39
C LEU A 127 -16.03 6.19 -43.30
N SER A 128 -16.29 7.46 -42.97
CA SER A 128 -17.65 8.05 -42.94
C SER A 128 -18.08 8.67 -44.28
N LEU A 129 -17.15 8.78 -45.23
CA LEU A 129 -17.30 9.43 -46.53
C LEU A 129 -17.51 8.44 -47.71
N VAL A 130 -17.77 7.16 -47.42
CA VAL A 130 -18.12 6.11 -48.39
C VAL A 130 -19.53 5.58 -48.14
#